data_AF-A0A7W3W0P2-F1
#
_entry.id   AF-A0A7W3W0P2-F1
#
_cell.length_a   1.000
_cell.length_b   1.000
_cell.length_c   1.000
_cell.angle_alpha   90.00
_cell.angle_beta   90.00
_cell.angle_gamma   90.00
#
_symmetry.space_group_name_H-M   'P 1'
#
loop_
_entity.id
_entity.type
_entity.pdbx_description
1 polymer ?
#
loop_
_entity_poly.entity_id
_entity_poly.type
_entity_poly.pdbx_seq_one_letter_code
_entity_poly.pdbx_strand_id
1 'polypeptide(L)'
;MVNSFVKSGTRLAAMTGFVVATGVVGAAPALAADAQLVVSPTTDITDGQSLAVTGTGFSAGATVFVAECADNAAAHSCDLASGDLQVVVADGNGAISASLPARRTFAGADPATGAPTGTVDCTIAPGCAIAASVDRSTPAAPPVVISFARGE
;
A
#
# COMPACT_ATOMS: atom_id res chain seq x y z
N MET A 1 -56.52 -46.50 12.07
CA MET A 1 -56.65 -46.41 13.53
C MET A 1 -56.80 -44.94 13.88
N VAL A 2 -57.85 -44.65 14.65
CA VAL A 2 -58.31 -43.30 15.04
C VAL A 2 -57.54 -42.85 16.28
N ASN A 3 -57.22 -41.55 16.35
CA ASN A 3 -57.26 -40.65 17.53
C ASN A 3 -56.18 -39.58 17.42
N SER A 4 -56.26 -38.33 17.91
CA SER A 4 -57.29 -37.38 18.39
C SER A 4 -56.53 -36.38 19.30
N PHE A 5 -57.10 -35.19 19.55
CA PHE A 5 -56.81 -34.20 20.61
C PHE A 5 -55.69 -33.16 20.32
N VAL A 6 -56.01 -31.92 19.91
CA VAL A 6 -56.52 -30.75 20.69
C VAL A 6 -55.49 -30.20 21.70
N LYS A 7 -55.06 -28.92 21.57
CA LYS A 7 -55.44 -27.82 22.48
C LYS A 7 -54.81 -26.46 22.12
N SER A 8 -55.67 -25.46 21.96
CA SER A 8 -55.36 -24.01 21.93
C SER A 8 -54.64 -23.53 23.19
N GLY A 9 -53.86 -22.44 23.06
CA GLY A 9 -53.32 -21.73 24.21
C GLY A 9 -52.65 -20.39 23.87
N THR A 10 -53.46 -19.38 23.56
CA THR A 10 -53.06 -17.97 23.54
C THR A 10 -52.50 -17.55 24.91
N ARG A 11 -51.29 -17.01 24.94
CA ARG A 11 -50.84 -16.15 26.05
C ARG A 11 -50.15 -14.91 25.48
N LEU A 12 -50.86 -13.79 25.54
CA LEU A 12 -50.24 -12.47 25.48
C LEU A 12 -49.37 -12.30 26.74
N ALA A 13 -48.10 -11.93 26.54
CA ALA A 13 -47.29 -11.34 27.59
C ALA A 13 -46.55 -10.14 26.98
N ALA A 14 -46.97 -8.95 27.38
CA ALA A 14 -46.31 -7.70 27.09
C ALA A 14 -44.90 -7.71 27.72
N MET A 15 -43.88 -7.52 26.90
CA MET A 15 -42.52 -7.23 27.37
C MET A 15 -42.18 -5.79 27.01
N THR A 16 -42.05 -4.97 28.04
CA THR A 16 -41.45 -3.65 28.05
C THR A 16 -40.04 -3.70 27.47
N GLY A 17 -39.87 -3.20 26.24
CA GLY A 17 -38.59 -3.13 25.56
C GLY A 17 -37.76 -1.94 26.01
N PHE A 18 -36.56 -2.19 26.54
CA PHE A 18 -35.53 -1.18 26.75
C PHE A 18 -34.72 -1.08 25.44
N VAL A 19 -34.89 0.01 24.69
CA VAL A 19 -34.15 0.25 23.45
C VAL A 19 -32.77 0.79 23.83
N VAL A 20 -31.76 -0.09 23.82
CA VAL A 20 -30.36 0.32 23.89
C VAL A 20 -30.00 0.92 22.53
N ALA A 21 -29.97 2.25 22.44
CA ALA A 21 -29.47 2.94 21.26
C ALA A 21 -27.96 2.73 21.15
N THR A 22 -27.53 1.71 20.41
CA THR A 22 -26.14 1.56 19.98
C THR A 22 -25.82 2.67 19.00
N GLY A 23 -25.14 3.71 19.47
CA GLY A 23 -24.58 4.75 18.61
C GLY A 23 -23.57 4.14 17.66
N VAL A 24 -23.91 4.07 16.37
CA VAL A 24 -22.95 3.82 15.30
C VAL A 24 -22.09 5.08 15.17
N VAL A 25 -20.89 5.03 15.76
CA VAL A 25 -19.83 5.98 15.44
C VAL A 25 -19.39 5.65 14.02
N GLY A 26 -19.96 6.34 13.04
CA GLY A 26 -19.48 6.29 11.67
C GLY A 26 -18.08 6.90 11.66
N ALA A 27 -17.05 6.06 11.48
CA ALA A 27 -15.76 6.55 11.05
C ALA A 27 -15.98 7.22 9.69
N ALA A 28 -15.91 8.55 9.64
CA ALA A 28 -15.83 9.25 8.37
C ALA A 28 -14.66 8.64 7.57
N PRO A 29 -14.78 8.46 6.25
CA PRO A 29 -13.61 8.13 5.46
C PRO A 29 -12.64 9.28 5.69
N ALA A 30 -11.51 9.01 6.33
CA ALA A 30 -10.38 9.92 6.29
C ALA A 30 -10.09 10.05 4.80
N LEU A 31 -10.53 11.18 4.21
CA LEU A 31 -10.05 11.61 2.91
C LEU A 31 -8.55 11.43 3.00
N ALA A 32 -7.99 10.55 2.16
CA ALA A 32 -6.56 10.35 2.10
C ALA A 32 -5.97 11.75 1.98
N ALA A 33 -5.36 12.23 3.06
CA ALA A 33 -4.54 13.41 2.99
C ALA A 33 -3.54 13.06 1.90
N ASP A 34 -3.53 13.83 0.83
CA ASP A 34 -2.69 13.67 -0.36
C ASP A 34 -1.34 13.09 0.04
N ALA A 35 -1.19 11.77 -0.08
CA ALA A 35 -0.09 11.09 0.58
C ALA A 35 1.22 11.56 -0.05
N GLN A 36 2.23 11.77 0.78
CA GLN A 36 3.52 12.28 0.33
C GLN A 36 4.63 11.32 0.71
N LEU A 37 5.66 11.31 -0.11
CA LEU A 37 6.91 10.59 0.12
C LEU A 37 8.07 11.57 0.14
N VAL A 38 9.00 11.31 1.03
CA VAL A 38 10.32 11.96 1.06
C VAL A 38 11.35 10.85 1.07
N VAL A 39 12.31 10.95 0.15
CA VAL A 39 13.41 9.99 -0.01
C VAL A 39 14.73 10.73 0.20
N SER A 40 15.69 10.07 0.86
CA SER A 40 17.04 10.60 1.02
C SER A 40 18.09 9.49 1.02
N PRO A 41 19.16 9.62 0.23
CA PRO A 41 19.37 10.64 -0.82
C PRO A 41 18.54 10.35 -2.08
N THR A 42 18.45 11.33 -2.99
CA THR A 42 17.77 11.17 -4.29
C THR A 42 18.70 11.31 -5.50
N THR A 43 19.94 11.74 -5.30
CA THR A 43 20.92 11.90 -6.38
C THR A 43 22.25 11.33 -5.99
N ASP A 44 23.11 11.11 -6.98
CA ASP A 44 24.47 10.58 -6.82
C ASP A 44 24.49 9.25 -6.04
N ILE A 45 23.43 8.47 -6.22
CA ILE A 45 23.22 7.20 -5.55
C ILE A 45 24.21 6.16 -6.11
N THR A 46 24.75 5.34 -5.23
CA THR A 46 25.56 4.16 -5.58
C THR A 46 24.71 2.89 -5.56
N ASP A 47 25.09 1.88 -6.34
CA ASP A 47 24.35 0.62 -6.37
C ASP A 47 24.35 -0.07 -5.00
N GLY A 48 23.19 -0.50 -4.54
CA GLY A 48 22.98 -1.10 -3.22
C GLY A 48 22.95 -0.09 -2.07
N GLN A 49 23.03 1.21 -2.35
CA GLN A 49 22.95 2.25 -1.32
C GLN A 49 21.56 2.24 -0.68
N SER A 50 21.54 2.20 0.64
CA SER A 50 20.30 2.30 1.41
C SER A 50 19.72 3.72 1.32
N LEU A 51 18.47 3.82 0.85
CA LEU A 51 17.69 5.04 0.85
C LEU A 51 16.74 5.04 2.05
N ALA A 52 16.66 6.17 2.74
CA ALA A 52 15.64 6.40 3.76
C ALA A 52 14.38 6.94 3.09
N VAL A 53 13.24 6.29 3.35
CA VAL A 53 11.93 6.70 2.85
C VAL A 53 11.04 7.02 4.03
N THR A 54 10.46 8.21 4.04
CA THR A 54 9.38 8.57 4.94
C THR A 54 8.15 8.95 4.15
N GLY A 55 6.99 8.77 4.75
CA GLY A 55 5.75 9.18 4.12
C GLY A 55 4.67 9.54 5.13
N THR A 56 3.71 10.33 4.68
CA THR A 56 2.61 10.85 5.50
C THR A 56 1.32 10.87 4.68
N GLY A 57 0.17 10.98 5.35
CA GLY A 57 -1.14 11.09 4.71
C GLY A 57 -1.78 9.76 4.33
N PHE A 58 -1.12 8.63 4.60
CA PHE A 58 -1.71 7.31 4.45
C PHE A 58 -2.85 7.10 5.47
N SER A 59 -3.81 6.23 5.16
CA SER A 59 -4.81 5.84 6.16
C SER A 59 -4.12 5.08 7.30
N ALA A 60 -4.46 5.43 8.56
CA ALA A 60 -3.89 4.75 9.72
C ALA A 60 -4.15 3.23 9.66
N GLY A 61 -3.09 2.44 9.89
CA GLY A 61 -3.14 0.97 9.77
C GLY A 61 -3.12 0.43 8.33
N ALA A 62 -3.02 1.27 7.30
CA ALA A 62 -2.89 0.81 5.93
C ALA A 62 -1.57 0.07 5.72
N THR A 63 -1.61 -1.04 4.97
CA THR A 63 -0.40 -1.70 4.47
C THR A 63 0.07 -0.96 3.23
N VAL A 64 1.31 -0.47 3.26
CA VAL A 64 1.94 0.29 2.18
C VAL A 64 3.13 -0.50 1.63
N PHE A 65 3.14 -0.67 0.31
CA PHE A 65 4.22 -1.28 -0.46
C PHE A 65 5.10 -0.16 -1.01
N VAL A 66 6.38 -0.16 -0.66
CA VAL A 66 7.37 0.81 -1.14
C VAL A 66 8.43 0.07 -1.95
N ALA A 67 8.63 0.50 -3.20
CA ALA A 67 9.56 -0.15 -4.13
C ALA A 67 10.22 0.88 -5.05
N GLU A 68 11.36 0.50 -5.63
CA GLU A 68 11.95 1.18 -6.78
C GLU A 68 11.24 0.73 -8.06
N CYS A 69 10.83 1.69 -8.88
CA CYS A 69 10.09 1.43 -10.12
C CYS A 69 10.61 2.30 -11.26
N ALA A 70 10.37 1.85 -12.49
CA ALA A 70 10.59 2.58 -13.71
C ALA A 70 9.37 2.47 -14.62
N ASP A 71 9.00 3.58 -15.22
CA ASP A 71 8.10 3.60 -16.36
C ASP A 71 8.93 3.47 -17.63
N ASN A 72 8.92 2.29 -18.24
CA ASN A 72 9.50 2.10 -19.55
C ASN A 72 8.39 2.10 -20.61
N ALA A 73 8.77 2.21 -21.90
CA ALA A 73 7.82 2.31 -22.99
C ALA A 73 6.85 1.11 -23.13
N ALA A 74 7.14 0.00 -22.44
CA ALA A 74 6.36 -1.24 -22.52
C ALA A 74 5.50 -1.53 -21.28
N ALA A 75 5.91 -1.09 -20.08
CA ALA A 75 5.24 -1.41 -18.82
C ALA A 75 5.74 -0.56 -17.64
N HIS A 76 4.87 -0.45 -16.62
CA HIS A 76 5.26 -0.04 -15.28
C HIS A 76 5.98 -1.21 -14.61
N SER A 77 7.27 -1.04 -14.28
CA SER A 77 8.16 -2.11 -13.84
C SER A 77 8.77 -1.78 -12.49
N CYS A 78 8.56 -2.62 -11.48
CA CYS A 78 9.11 -2.43 -10.14
C CYS A 78 10.07 -3.55 -9.75
N ASP A 79 11.01 -3.23 -8.87
CA ASP A 79 11.84 -4.23 -8.20
C ASP A 79 11.03 -4.88 -7.08
N LEU A 80 10.60 -6.12 -7.32
CA LEU A 80 9.83 -6.92 -6.37
C LEU A 80 10.69 -8.01 -5.72
N ALA A 81 12.02 -7.96 -5.89
CA ALA A 81 12.91 -8.92 -5.27
C ALA A 81 12.82 -8.86 -3.74
N SER A 82 13.06 -10.02 -3.12
CA SER A 82 13.01 -10.15 -1.66
C SER A 82 14.14 -9.34 -1.02
N GLY A 83 13.79 -8.26 -0.33
CA GLY A 83 14.74 -7.33 0.30
C GLY A 83 14.74 -5.94 -0.33
N ASP A 84 14.26 -5.81 -1.57
CA ASP A 84 14.18 -4.53 -2.29
C ASP A 84 12.76 -3.94 -2.19
N LEU A 85 11.72 -4.78 -2.16
CA LEU A 85 10.35 -4.40 -1.80
C LEU A 85 10.19 -4.28 -0.27
N GLN A 86 9.73 -3.12 0.20
CA GLN A 86 9.39 -2.89 1.61
C GLN A 86 7.87 -2.91 1.81
N VAL A 87 7.42 -3.63 2.84
CA VAL A 87 6.01 -3.68 3.24
C VAL A 87 5.91 -3.13 4.66
N VAL A 88 5.28 -1.97 4.80
CA VAL A 88 5.17 -1.24 6.07
C VAL A 88 3.72 -0.95 6.41
N VAL A 89 3.41 -0.78 7.68
CA VAL A 89 2.07 -0.40 8.14
C VAL A 89 2.10 1.05 8.59
N ALA A 90 1.19 1.86 8.06
CA ALA A 90 1.05 3.26 8.47
C ALA A 90 0.62 3.34 9.94
N ASP A 91 1.27 4.23 10.70
CA ASP A 91 0.97 4.41 12.12
C ASP A 91 -0.39 5.10 12.36
N GLY A 92 -0.72 5.38 13.62
CA GLY A 92 -1.97 6.05 14.00
C GLY A 92 -2.15 7.45 13.41
N ASN A 93 -1.07 8.06 12.92
CA ASN A 93 -1.06 9.38 12.28
C ASN A 93 -0.97 9.28 10.74
N GLY A 94 -0.98 8.07 10.18
CA GLY A 94 -0.83 7.86 8.74
C GLY A 94 0.60 8.02 8.24
N ALA A 95 1.61 7.89 9.12
CA ALA A 95 3.02 8.00 8.77
C ALA A 95 3.65 6.63 8.53
N ILE A 96 4.61 6.58 7.60
CA ILE A 96 5.45 5.41 7.34
C ILE A 96 6.93 5.79 7.36
N SER A 97 7.76 4.81 7.71
CA SER A 97 9.22 4.88 7.58
C SER A 97 9.72 3.55 7.05
N ALA A 98 10.52 3.58 5.99
CA ALA A 98 11.12 2.40 5.37
C ALA A 98 12.57 2.69 4.96
N SER A 99 13.32 1.62 4.74
CA SER A 99 14.65 1.69 4.16
C SER A 99 14.75 0.64 3.07
N LEU A 100 15.19 1.05 1.87
CA LEU A 100 15.33 0.13 0.75
C LEU A 100 16.67 0.36 0.02
N PRO A 101 17.36 -0.70 -0.43
CA PRO A 101 18.55 -0.57 -1.25
C PRO A 101 18.17 -0.13 -2.67
N ALA A 102 18.80 0.94 -3.18
CA ALA A 102 18.64 1.36 -4.57
C ALA A 102 19.44 0.45 -5.51
N ARG A 103 18.85 0.07 -6.65
CA ARG A 103 19.46 -0.80 -7.66
C ARG A 103 19.65 -0.06 -8.96
N ARG A 104 20.88 0.03 -9.44
CA ARG A 104 21.17 0.57 -10.78
C ARG A 104 20.46 -0.23 -11.87
N THR A 105 20.39 -1.54 -11.67
CA THR A 105 19.71 -2.47 -12.57
C THR A 105 19.00 -3.54 -11.76
N PHE A 106 17.79 -3.92 -12.16
CA PHE A 106 17.03 -4.99 -11.52
C PHE A 106 16.17 -5.76 -12.51
N ALA A 107 15.68 -6.93 -12.09
CA ALA A 107 14.69 -7.69 -12.85
C ALA A 107 13.30 -7.10 -12.57
N GLY A 108 12.78 -6.32 -13.52
CA GLY A 108 11.49 -5.65 -13.40
C GLY A 108 10.32 -6.64 -13.45
N ALA A 109 9.31 -6.34 -12.63
CA ALA A 109 8.03 -7.03 -12.66
C ALA A 109 6.88 -6.02 -12.56
N ASP A 110 5.74 -6.36 -13.16
CA ASP A 110 4.50 -5.61 -13.02
C ASP A 110 4.00 -5.75 -11.56
N PRO A 111 3.78 -4.66 -10.83
CA PRO A 111 3.48 -4.74 -9.39
C PRO A 111 2.09 -5.33 -9.09
N ALA A 112 1.16 -5.28 -10.04
CA ALA A 112 -0.19 -5.80 -9.87
C ALA A 112 -0.25 -7.32 -10.08
N THR A 113 0.49 -7.84 -11.05
CA THR A 113 0.43 -9.24 -11.49
C THR A 113 1.66 -10.06 -11.10
N GLY A 114 2.79 -9.40 -10.79
CA GLY A 114 4.09 -10.03 -10.58
C GLY A 114 4.73 -10.58 -11.86
N ALA A 115 4.15 -10.32 -13.03
CA ALA A 115 4.68 -10.81 -14.30
C ALA A 115 6.01 -10.10 -14.63
N PRO A 116 7.03 -10.82 -15.13
CA PRO A 116 8.30 -10.21 -15.48
C PRO A 116 8.13 -9.24 -16.67
N THR A 117 8.68 -8.04 -16.56
CA THR A 117 8.65 -7.00 -17.61
C THR A 117 10.01 -6.82 -18.30
N GLY A 118 11.04 -7.51 -17.80
CA GLY A 118 12.40 -7.48 -18.33
C GLY A 118 13.37 -6.75 -17.40
N THR A 119 14.63 -6.63 -17.81
CA THR A 119 15.63 -5.90 -17.02
C THR A 119 15.41 -4.39 -17.13
N VAL A 120 15.41 -3.71 -15.99
CA VAL A 120 15.38 -2.26 -15.88
C VAL A 120 16.81 -1.76 -15.66
N ASP A 121 17.18 -0.67 -16.34
CA ASP A 121 18.43 0.08 -16.12
C ASP A 121 18.07 1.53 -15.76
N CYS A 122 18.25 1.86 -14.48
CA CYS A 122 17.91 3.16 -13.90
C CYS A 122 18.87 4.28 -14.30
N THR A 123 19.96 3.95 -15.01
CA THR A 123 20.92 4.96 -15.51
C THR A 123 20.49 5.54 -16.87
N ILE A 124 19.49 4.92 -17.51
CA ILE A 124 18.93 5.34 -18.80
C ILE A 124 17.64 6.11 -18.56
N ALA A 125 17.45 7.23 -19.28
CA ALA A 125 16.24 8.03 -19.20
C ALA A 125 14.98 7.19 -19.53
N PRO A 126 13.87 7.34 -18.76
CA PRO A 126 13.60 8.40 -17.79
C PRO A 126 14.23 8.22 -16.39
N GLY A 127 14.93 7.12 -16.14
CA GLY A 127 15.48 6.75 -14.83
C GLY A 127 14.45 6.01 -13.98
N CYS A 128 14.76 5.87 -12.68
CA CYS A 128 13.91 5.19 -11.72
C CYS A 128 13.36 6.16 -10.67
N ALA A 129 12.30 5.75 -9.99
CA ALA A 129 11.66 6.48 -8.91
C ALA A 129 11.25 5.54 -7.79
N ILE A 130 11.21 6.05 -6.57
CA ILE A 130 10.61 5.35 -5.45
C ILE A 130 9.11 5.64 -5.43
N ALA A 131 8.31 4.58 -5.45
CA ALA A 131 6.86 4.65 -5.41
C ALA A 131 6.33 3.95 -4.15
N ALA A 132 5.19 4.44 -3.66
CA ALA A 132 4.41 3.78 -2.63
C ALA A 132 3.01 3.48 -3.16
N SER A 133 2.46 2.32 -2.81
CA SER A 133 1.10 1.91 -3.16
C SER A 133 0.43 1.16 -2.02
N VAL A 134 -0.90 1.15 -1.99
CA VAL A 134 -1.69 0.37 -1.01
C VAL A 134 -2.36 -0.86 -1.64
N ASP A 135 -2.47 -0.88 -2.98
CA ASP A 135 -3.10 -1.93 -3.76
C ASP A 135 -2.17 -2.59 -4.79
N ARG A 136 -0.89 -2.18 -4.82
CA ARG A 136 0.15 -2.59 -5.78
C ARG A 136 -0.13 -2.27 -7.25
N SER A 137 -1.14 -1.46 -7.53
CA SER A 137 -1.54 -1.13 -8.90
C SER A 137 -1.46 0.36 -9.20
N THR A 138 -1.73 1.21 -8.20
CA THR A 138 -1.69 2.66 -8.34
C THR A 138 -0.78 3.29 -7.30
N PRO A 139 0.07 4.27 -7.70
CA PRO A 139 0.81 5.06 -6.73
C PRO A 139 -0.15 5.77 -5.77
N ALA A 140 0.00 5.51 -4.48
CA ALA A 140 -0.74 6.16 -3.42
C ALA A 140 -0.23 7.59 -3.15
N ALA A 141 1.01 7.88 -3.55
CA ALA A 141 1.68 9.18 -3.47
C ALA A 141 2.44 9.45 -4.78
N PRO A 142 2.74 10.73 -5.12
CA PRO A 142 3.61 11.04 -6.24
C PRO A 142 4.98 10.34 -6.10
N PRO A 143 5.46 9.60 -7.12
CA PRO A 143 6.76 8.94 -7.07
C PRO A 143 7.91 9.95 -6.93
N VAL A 144 8.95 9.56 -6.20
CA VAL A 144 10.15 10.39 -6.00
C VAL A 144 11.25 9.90 -6.94
N VAL A 145 11.57 10.70 -7.94
CA VAL A 145 12.63 10.39 -8.91
C VAL A 145 13.98 10.33 -8.21
N ILE A 146 14.76 9.31 -8.54
CA ILE A 146 16.11 9.10 -8.04
C ILE A 146 17.11 9.00 -9.19
N SER A 147 18.36 9.39 -8.94
CA SER A 147 19.43 9.30 -9.92
C SER A 147 20.72 8.72 -9.33
N PHE A 148 21.33 7.84 -10.11
CA PHE A 148 22.60 7.22 -9.77
C PHE A 148 23.77 8.09 -10.20
N ALA A 149 24.85 8.03 -9.44
CA ALA A 149 26.12 8.63 -9.84
C ALA A 149 26.56 8.04 -11.19
N ARG A 150 27.02 8.90 -12.11
CA ARG A 150 27.66 8.41 -13.34
C ARG A 150 28.97 7.76 -12.95
N GLY A 151 29.14 6.48 -13.28
CA GLY A 151 30.42 5.80 -13.11
C GLY A 151 31.49 6.47 -13.97
N GLU A 152 32.66 6.70 -13.38
CA GLU A 152 33.89 7.07 -14.11
C GLU A 152 34.51 5.85 -14.82
#